data_AF-A0A7W1XUS3-F1
#
_entry.id   AF-A0A7W1XUS3-F1
#
_cell.length_a   1.000
_cell.length_b   1.000
_cell.length_c   1.000
_cell.angle_alpha   90.00
_cell.angle_beta   90.00
_cell.angle_gamma   90.00
#
_symmetry.space_group_name_H-M   'P 1'
#
loop_
_entity.id
_entity.type
_entity.pdbx_description
1 polymer ?
#
loop_
_entity_poly.entity_id
_entity_poly.type
_entity_poly.pdbx_seq_one_letter_code
_entity_poly.pdbx_strand_id
1 'polypeptide(L)'
;MIGRFRKNKRLFKFYYLFMIPVIGVPESTVNKEKARILTKDEYLLKIQDHLESLAEIEHRRWCAFHFLRGWDVYPNPTAEKTKDEEMKLHGCLVSWQELDHVIEQVGENCKNYDRNSIIGLYDMWKELDYEIVVREDG
;
A
#
# COMPACT_ATOMS: atom_id res chain seq x y z
N MET A 1 28.78 24.38 2.59
CA MET A 1 27.78 24.07 3.62
C MET A 1 26.46 23.78 2.91
N ILE A 2 26.21 22.54 2.50
CA ILE A 2 24.90 22.13 1.95
C ILE A 2 24.58 20.78 2.59
N GLY A 3 23.54 20.80 3.41
CA GLY A 3 23.24 19.77 4.39
C GLY A 3 22.88 18.42 3.78
N ARG A 4 23.41 17.38 4.41
CA ARG A 4 22.92 16.00 4.33
C ARG A 4 21.40 15.98 4.34
N PHE A 5 20.78 15.58 3.24
CA PHE A 5 19.39 15.10 3.19
C PHE A 5 19.28 13.84 4.07
N ARG A 6 19.08 14.05 5.37
CA ARG A 6 18.68 13.01 6.30
C ARG A 6 17.21 12.73 6.01
N LYS A 7 16.95 11.76 5.12
CA LYS A 7 15.61 11.22 4.82
C LYS A 7 14.85 11.01 6.13
N ASN A 8 13.86 11.86 6.38
CA ASN A 8 13.06 11.82 7.60
C ASN A 8 12.10 10.63 7.49
N LYS A 9 12.50 9.48 8.06
CA LYS A 9 11.69 8.24 8.09
C LYS A 9 10.27 8.43 8.62
N ARG A 10 9.97 9.53 9.31
CA ARG A 10 8.64 9.86 9.85
C ARG A 10 7.59 10.27 8.82
N LEU A 11 7.97 10.94 7.72
CA LEU A 11 7.01 11.39 6.71
C LEU A 11 6.56 10.25 5.79
N PHE A 12 7.45 9.28 5.54
CA PHE A 12 7.13 8.08 4.76
C PHE A 12 6.13 7.17 5.50
N LYS A 13 6.14 7.18 6.84
CA LYS A 13 5.20 6.43 7.70
C LYS A 13 3.75 6.94 7.65
N PHE A 14 3.51 8.20 7.23
CA PHE A 14 2.17 8.80 7.27
C PHE A 14 1.24 8.34 6.13
N TYR A 15 1.78 7.97 4.96
CA TYR A 15 0.96 7.50 3.83
C TYR A 15 0.42 6.08 4.03
N TYR A 16 1.13 5.23 4.78
CA TYR A 16 0.71 3.87 5.11
C TYR A 16 -0.26 3.78 6.29
N LEU A 17 -0.35 4.82 7.14
CA LEU A 17 -1.09 4.78 8.40
C LEU A 17 -2.61 4.99 8.25
N PHE A 18 -3.06 5.54 7.11
CA PHE A 18 -4.48 5.81 6.89
C PHE A 18 -5.11 4.73 6.03
N MET A 19 -5.75 3.78 6.71
CA MET A 19 -6.64 2.74 6.19
C MET A 19 -5.90 1.56 5.54
N ILE A 20 -5.60 0.52 6.31
CA ILE A 20 -6.00 -0.87 6.03
C ILE A 20 -6.47 -1.37 7.40
N PRO A 21 -7.70 -1.89 7.55
CA PRO A 21 -8.24 -2.21 8.86
C PRO A 21 -7.45 -3.40 9.44
N VAL A 22 -6.56 -3.08 10.38
CA VAL A 22 -6.04 -3.91 11.47
C VAL A 22 -5.82 -5.39 11.13
N ILE A 23 -4.61 -5.72 10.68
CA ILE A 23 -4.10 -7.11 10.63
C ILE A 23 -3.01 -7.36 11.70
N GLY A 24 -2.48 -6.30 12.30
CA GLY A 24 -1.54 -6.40 13.42
C GLY A 24 -2.24 -6.41 14.78
N VAL A 25 -1.73 -7.21 15.71
CA VAL A 25 -2.00 -7.12 17.14
C VAL A 25 -0.85 -6.35 17.79
N PRO A 26 -1.10 -5.33 18.63
CA PRO A 26 -0.01 -4.58 19.27
C PRO A 26 0.94 -5.54 20.00
N GLU A 27 2.25 -5.42 19.80
CA GLU A 27 3.25 -6.36 20.34
C GLU A 27 3.12 -6.49 21.86
N SER A 28 2.83 -5.38 22.53
CA SER A 28 2.61 -5.29 23.99
C SER A 28 1.44 -6.14 24.51
N THR A 29 0.52 -6.54 23.63
CA THR A 29 -0.65 -7.36 23.97
C THR A 29 -0.50 -8.83 23.59
N VAL A 30 0.55 -9.18 22.83
CA VAL A 30 0.78 -10.55 22.37
C VAL A 30 1.49 -11.36 23.47
N ASN A 31 0.86 -12.45 23.89
CA ASN A 31 1.55 -13.47 24.68
C ASN A 31 2.42 -14.33 23.75
N LYS A 32 3.73 -14.02 23.69
CA LYS A 32 4.68 -14.70 22.79
C LYS A 32 4.92 -16.19 23.12
N GLU A 33 4.54 -16.65 24.31
CA GLU A 33 4.61 -18.08 24.67
C GLU A 33 3.41 -18.87 24.16
N LYS A 34 2.29 -18.20 23.87
CA LYS A 34 1.03 -18.82 23.43
C LYS A 34 0.68 -18.52 21.98
N ALA A 35 1.06 -17.36 21.46
CA ALA A 35 0.71 -16.94 20.11
C ALA A 35 1.74 -17.41 19.10
N ARG A 36 1.28 -17.99 17.99
CA ARG A 36 2.11 -18.19 16.81
C ARG A 36 2.18 -16.89 16.01
N ILE A 37 3.37 -16.30 15.96
CA ILE A 37 3.67 -15.11 15.15
C ILE A 37 4.11 -15.56 13.76
N LEU A 38 3.53 -14.95 12.72
CA LEU A 38 3.96 -15.15 11.33
C LEU A 38 5.33 -14.53 11.12
N THR A 39 6.24 -15.30 10.52
CA THR A 39 7.46 -14.78 9.91
C THR A 39 7.14 -14.08 8.58
N LYS A 40 8.13 -13.35 8.04
CA LYS A 40 7.98 -12.70 6.73
C LYS A 40 7.71 -13.71 5.62
N ASP A 41 8.46 -14.81 5.61
CA ASP A 41 8.32 -15.83 4.56
C ASP A 41 6.95 -16.50 4.62
N GLU A 42 6.44 -16.81 5.81
CA GLU A 42 5.09 -17.35 5.98
C GLU A 42 4.02 -16.34 5.59
N TYR A 43 4.21 -15.05 5.89
CA TYR A 43 3.33 -13.99 5.44
C TYR A 43 3.27 -13.92 3.91
N LEU A 44 4.44 -13.91 3.25
CA LEU A 44 4.55 -13.87 1.79
C LEU A 44 3.91 -15.10 1.15
N LEU A 45 4.14 -16.28 1.72
CA LEU A 45 3.50 -17.51 1.27
C LEU A 45 1.97 -17.44 1.41
N LYS A 46 1.48 -16.91 2.54
CA LYS A 46 0.03 -16.80 2.82
C LYS A 46 -0.68 -15.85 1.85
N ILE A 47 -0.04 -14.77 1.42
CA ILE A 47 -0.65 -13.80 0.50
C ILE A 47 -0.48 -14.16 -0.97
N GLN A 48 0.39 -15.12 -1.33
CA GLN A 48 0.79 -15.40 -2.71
C GLN A 48 -0.41 -15.62 -3.64
N ASP A 49 -1.33 -16.50 -3.25
CA ASP A 49 -2.52 -16.86 -4.04
C ASP A 49 -3.59 -15.76 -4.06
N HIS A 50 -3.43 -14.72 -3.24
CA HIS A 50 -4.36 -13.61 -3.09
C HIS A 50 -3.74 -12.26 -3.44
N LEU A 51 -2.49 -12.23 -3.91
CA LEU A 51 -1.75 -10.97 -4.07
C LEU A 51 -2.46 -10.02 -5.04
N GLU A 52 -2.97 -10.55 -6.16
CA GLU A 52 -3.69 -9.75 -7.15
C GLU A 52 -5.00 -9.17 -6.60
N SER A 53 -5.80 -9.98 -5.90
CA SER A 53 -7.07 -9.51 -5.35
C SER A 53 -6.86 -8.52 -4.21
N LEU A 54 -5.82 -8.72 -3.39
CA LEU A 54 -5.40 -7.78 -2.35
C LEU A 54 -4.91 -6.47 -2.96
N ALA A 55 -4.10 -6.52 -4.03
CA ALA A 55 -3.64 -5.34 -4.74
C ALA A 55 -4.80 -4.56 -5.38
N GLU A 56 -5.80 -5.23 -5.95
CA GLU A 56 -7.01 -4.57 -6.46
C GLU A 56 -7.83 -3.89 -5.35
N ILE A 57 -7.93 -4.52 -4.17
CA ILE A 57 -8.58 -3.89 -3.00
C ILE A 57 -7.79 -2.65 -2.56
N GLU A 58 -6.48 -2.75 -2.50
CA GLU A 58 -5.59 -1.64 -2.14
C GLU A 58 -5.72 -0.48 -3.12
N HIS A 59 -5.76 -0.77 -4.43
CA HIS A 59 -5.97 0.24 -5.47
C HIS A 59 -7.30 0.96 -5.29
N ARG A 60 -8.40 0.21 -5.10
CA ARG A 60 -9.73 0.80 -4.86
C ARG A 60 -9.74 1.69 -3.62
N ARG A 61 -9.08 1.25 -2.56
CA ARG A 61 -8.94 2.02 -1.32
C ARG A 61 -8.12 3.29 -1.53
N TRP A 62 -7.01 3.21 -2.27
CA TRP A 62 -6.18 4.34 -2.66
C TRP A 62 -6.96 5.35 -3.51
N CYS A 63 -7.75 4.88 -4.48
CA CYS A 63 -8.66 5.70 -5.27
C CYS A 63 -9.69 6.41 -4.38
N ALA A 64 -10.37 5.67 -3.49
CA ALA A 64 -11.34 6.25 -2.56
C ALA A 64 -10.69 7.32 -1.66
N PHE A 65 -9.49 7.07 -1.15
CA PHE A 65 -8.73 8.04 -0.35
C PHE A 65 -8.50 9.36 -1.10
N HIS A 66 -8.20 9.31 -2.40
CA HIS A 66 -7.93 10.48 -3.24
C HIS A 66 -9.22 11.20 -3.64
N PHE A 67 -10.25 10.46 -4.07
CA PHE A 67 -11.57 11.03 -4.37
C PHE A 67 -12.14 11.79 -3.18
N LEU A 68 -12.06 11.24 -1.97
CA LEU A 68 -12.49 11.91 -0.73
C LEU A 68 -11.72 13.21 -0.43
N ARG A 69 -10.55 13.42 -1.05
CA ARG A 69 -9.71 14.63 -0.89
C ARG A 69 -9.85 15.61 -2.07
N GLY A 70 -10.84 15.37 -2.93
CA GLY A 70 -11.13 16.17 -4.11
C GLY A 70 -10.12 16.00 -5.22
N TRP A 71 -9.46 14.84 -5.29
CA TRP A 71 -8.75 14.44 -6.51
C TRP A 71 -9.72 13.83 -7.51
N ASP A 72 -9.40 13.92 -8.78
CA ASP A 72 -10.18 13.35 -9.87
C ASP A 72 -9.29 12.73 -10.96
N VAL A 73 -9.90 12.04 -11.91
CA VAL A 73 -9.22 11.33 -12.99
C VAL A 73 -8.49 12.32 -13.89
N TYR A 74 -7.22 12.05 -14.19
CA TYR A 74 -6.53 12.72 -15.29
C TYR A 74 -6.83 11.97 -16.60
N PRO A 75 -7.65 12.51 -17.53
CA PRO A 75 -8.09 11.77 -18.72
C PRO A 75 -6.98 11.41 -19.72
N ASN A 76 -5.86 12.14 -19.75
CA ASN A 76 -4.80 11.94 -20.74
C ASN A 76 -3.43 11.96 -20.05
N PRO A 77 -3.11 10.96 -19.20
CA PRO A 77 -1.79 10.87 -18.59
C PRO A 77 -0.76 10.49 -19.66
N THR A 78 0.46 11.00 -19.52
CA THR A 78 1.62 10.59 -20.33
C THR A 78 2.74 10.12 -19.42
N ALA A 79 3.78 9.51 -20.00
CA ALA A 79 4.98 9.12 -19.27
C ALA A 79 5.63 10.29 -18.51
N GLU A 80 5.56 11.51 -19.05
CA GLU A 80 6.12 12.73 -18.45
C GLU A 80 5.16 13.41 -17.48
N LYS A 81 3.84 13.20 -17.64
CA LYS A 81 2.82 13.87 -16.84
C LYS A 81 1.68 12.91 -16.47
N THR A 82 1.85 12.22 -15.36
CA THR A 82 0.87 11.27 -14.81
C THR A 82 -0.11 11.90 -13.82
N LYS A 83 0.17 13.12 -13.34
CA LYS A 83 -0.67 13.87 -12.40
C LYS A 83 -0.58 15.38 -12.62
N ASP A 84 -1.58 16.09 -12.13
CA ASP A 84 -1.63 17.55 -12.04
C ASP A 84 -1.96 17.93 -10.59
N GLU A 85 -0.98 18.42 -9.83
CA GLU A 85 -1.18 18.69 -8.39
C GLU A 85 -2.01 19.94 -8.13
N GLU A 86 -1.92 20.95 -9.00
CA GLU A 86 -2.69 22.19 -8.88
C GLU A 86 -4.19 21.92 -9.08
N MET A 87 -4.50 21.10 -10.09
CA MET A 87 -5.89 20.70 -10.40
C MET A 87 -6.34 19.43 -9.66
N LYS A 88 -5.46 18.82 -8.86
CA LYS A 88 -5.66 17.53 -8.18
C LYS A 88 -6.13 16.41 -9.11
N LEU A 89 -5.49 16.26 -10.25
CA LEU A 89 -5.77 15.17 -11.19
C LEU A 89 -4.70 14.08 -11.10
N HIS A 90 -5.10 12.82 -11.19
CA HIS A 90 -4.15 11.70 -11.24
C HIS A 90 -4.61 10.62 -12.22
N GLY A 91 -3.70 10.16 -13.10
CA GLY A 91 -4.00 9.21 -14.17
C GLY A 91 -4.44 7.84 -13.67
N CYS A 92 -3.84 7.38 -12.56
CA CYS A 92 -4.20 6.10 -11.95
C CYS A 92 -5.55 6.10 -11.19
N LEU A 93 -6.32 7.19 -11.12
CA LEU A 93 -7.63 7.21 -10.44
C LEU A 93 -8.74 6.57 -11.29
N VAL A 94 -8.48 5.37 -11.79
CA VAL A 94 -9.37 4.57 -12.64
C VAL A 94 -9.60 3.20 -12.01
N SER A 95 -10.47 2.37 -12.59
CA SER A 95 -10.64 0.99 -12.13
C SER A 95 -9.37 0.15 -12.31
N TRP A 96 -9.30 -0.98 -11.62
CA TRP A 96 -8.16 -1.90 -11.72
C TRP A 96 -7.95 -2.43 -13.15
N GLN A 97 -9.04 -2.62 -13.91
CA GLN A 97 -8.98 -3.05 -15.30
C GLN A 97 -8.52 -1.89 -16.21
N GLU A 98 -9.00 -0.67 -15.97
CA GLU A 98 -8.58 0.50 -16.75
C GLU A 98 -7.12 0.90 -16.51
N LEU A 99 -6.51 0.49 -15.39
CA LEU A 99 -5.08 0.66 -15.17
C LEU A 99 -4.24 0.05 -16.29
N ASP A 100 -4.69 -1.04 -16.95
CA ASP A 100 -3.93 -1.63 -18.05
C ASP A 100 -3.75 -0.63 -19.21
N HIS A 101 -4.78 0.18 -19.50
CA HIS A 101 -4.67 1.26 -20.49
C HIS A 101 -3.77 2.40 -20.02
N VAL A 102 -3.83 2.77 -18.74
CA VAL A 102 -2.92 3.78 -18.18
C VAL A 102 -1.48 3.30 -18.29
N ILE A 103 -1.20 2.03 -17.97
CA ILE A 103 0.12 1.40 -18.07
C ILE A 103 0.66 1.48 -19.51
N GLU A 104 -0.19 1.22 -20.51
CA GLU A 104 0.17 1.36 -21.93
C GLU A 104 0.54 2.81 -22.28
N GLN A 105 -0.20 3.79 -21.77
CA GLN A 105 0.02 5.22 -22.05
C GLN A 105 1.28 5.79 -21.38
N VAL A 106 1.55 5.39 -20.13
CA VAL A 106 2.62 5.96 -19.31
C VAL A 106 3.90 5.12 -19.34
N GLY A 107 3.84 3.89 -19.84
CA GLY A 107 4.99 2.99 -19.96
C GLY A 107 5.47 2.40 -18.62
N GLU A 108 4.65 2.48 -17.57
CA GLU A 108 4.99 2.03 -16.22
C GLU A 108 3.88 1.13 -15.67
N ASN A 109 4.24 -0.01 -15.08
CA ASN A 109 3.28 -0.93 -14.48
C ASN A 109 2.81 -0.42 -13.11
N CYS A 110 1.82 0.46 -13.12
CA CYS A 110 1.29 1.09 -11.91
C CYS A 110 0.70 0.08 -10.90
N LYS A 111 0.19 -1.08 -11.36
CA LYS A 111 -0.32 -2.15 -10.47
C LYS A 111 0.76 -2.70 -9.52
N ASN A 112 2.05 -2.56 -9.86
CA ASN A 112 3.13 -2.97 -8.96
C ASN A 112 3.20 -2.13 -7.69
N TYR A 113 2.72 -0.89 -7.70
CA TYR A 113 2.66 -0.06 -6.50
C TYR A 113 1.73 -0.67 -5.45
N ASP A 114 0.56 -1.14 -5.85
CA ASP A 114 -0.40 -1.80 -4.96
C ASP A 114 0.12 -3.15 -4.48
N ARG A 115 0.70 -3.98 -5.36
CA ARG A 115 1.36 -5.25 -4.98
C ARG A 115 2.45 -5.03 -3.95
N ASN A 116 3.33 -4.06 -4.20
CA ASN A 116 4.42 -3.73 -3.29
C ASN A 116 3.91 -3.18 -1.96
N SER A 117 2.78 -2.45 -1.97
CA SER A 117 2.13 -1.98 -0.76
C SER A 117 1.65 -3.17 0.09
N ILE A 118 0.99 -4.17 -0.51
CA ILE A 118 0.59 -5.39 0.18
C ILE A 118 1.80 -6.13 0.73
N ILE A 119 2.83 -6.40 -0.08
CA ILE A 119 4.05 -7.08 0.35
C ILE A 119 4.73 -6.35 1.52
N GLY A 120 4.77 -5.01 1.46
CA GLY A 120 5.40 -4.15 2.45
C GLY A 120 4.66 -4.06 3.79
N LEU A 121 3.41 -4.54 3.88
CA LEU A 121 2.64 -4.47 5.12
C LEU A 121 3.33 -5.19 6.27
N TYR A 122 4.01 -6.31 6.03
CA TYR A 122 4.73 -7.04 7.07
C TYR A 122 5.76 -6.15 7.77
N ASP A 123 6.65 -5.51 6.99
CA ASP A 123 7.71 -4.67 7.54
C ASP A 123 7.10 -3.42 8.22
N MET A 124 6.02 -2.87 7.65
CA MET A 124 5.30 -1.73 8.21
C MET A 124 4.72 -2.05 9.59
N TRP A 125 4.04 -3.20 9.77
CA TRP A 125 3.51 -3.60 11.07
C TRP A 125 4.63 -3.76 12.11
N LYS A 126 5.74 -4.38 11.73
CA LYS A 126 6.91 -4.52 12.61
C LYS A 126 7.51 -3.18 12.99
N GLU A 127 7.58 -2.22 12.06
CA GLU A 127 8.05 -0.86 12.34
C GLU A 127 7.11 -0.02 13.23
N LEU A 128 5.87 -0.48 13.44
CA LEU A 128 4.88 0.14 14.30
C LEU A 128 4.70 -0.59 15.64
N ASP A 129 5.56 -1.56 15.95
CA ASP A 129 5.46 -2.42 17.14
C ASP A 129 4.16 -3.25 17.17
N TYR A 130 3.76 -3.77 16.00
CA TYR A 130 2.67 -4.73 15.83
C TYR A 130 3.20 -6.09 15.37
N GLU A 131 2.45 -7.12 15.75
CA GLU A 131 2.68 -8.52 15.41
C GLU A 131 1.55 -9.07 14.55
N ILE A 132 1.86 -9.88 13.55
CA ILE A 132 0.86 -10.61 12.78
C ILE A 132 0.75 -12.01 13.38
N VAL A 133 -0.35 -12.27 14.08
CA VAL A 133 -0.58 -13.55 14.76
C VAL A 133 -1.45 -14.48 13.91
N VAL A 134 -1.12 -15.76 13.90
CA VAL A 134 -2.01 -16.79 13.37
C VAL A 134 -3.12 -17.01 14.38
N ARG A 135 -4.37 -16.90 13.93
CA ARG A 135 -5.50 -17.35 14.73
C ARG A 135 -5.52 -18.88 14.73
N GLU A 136 -5.43 -19.47 15.92
CA GLU A 136 -5.73 -20.89 16.14
C GLU A 136 -7.25 -21.04 16.25
N ASP A 137 -7.93 -20.85 15.12
CA ASP A 137 -9.34 -21.18 14.98
C ASP A 137 -9.34 -22.42 14.06
N GLY A 138 -9.82 -23.55 14.58
CA GLY A 138 -9.66 -24.91 14.02
C GLY A 138 -10.32 -25.21 12.68
#